data_AF-A0A822XC21-F1
#
_entry.id   AF-A0A822XC21-F1
#
_cell.length_a   1.000
_cell.length_b   1.000
_cell.length_c   1.000
_cell.angle_alpha   90.00
_cell.angle_beta   90.00
_cell.angle_gamma   90.00
#
_symmetry.space_group_name_H-M   'P 1'
#
loop_
_entity.id
_entity.type
_entity.pdbx_description
1 polymer ?
#
loop_
_entity_poly.entity_id
_entity_poly.type
_entity_poly.pdbx_seq_one_letter_code
_entity_poly.pdbx_strand_id
1 'polypeptide(L)'
;MLSPPCLWLLRSLSFFLALNNACPYSKFAHFTANQAILEATETTNWIYIVDFRIVKGVQWAVLLQALATRSIGKPSSIRISGIPTPALGAVFMIVVYGSDVFHLSR
;
A
#
# COMPACT_ATOMS: atom_id res chain seq x y z
N MET A 1 1.22 -32.76 0.90
CA MET A 1 2.31 -32.21 0.05
C MET A 1 1.77 -30.96 -0.64
N LEU A 2 2.36 -29.79 -0.43
CA LEU A 2 1.97 -28.57 -1.15
C LEU A 2 2.42 -28.69 -2.62
N SER A 3 1.59 -28.22 -3.55
CA SER A 3 1.92 -28.24 -4.98
C SER A 3 3.14 -27.34 -5.27
N PRO A 4 3.92 -27.60 -6.34
CA PRO A 4 5.11 -26.81 -6.68
C PRO A 4 4.90 -25.29 -6.68
N PRO A 5 3.76 -24.73 -7.17
CA PRO A 5 3.48 -23.29 -7.10
C PRO A 5 3.39 -22.73 -5.67
N CYS A 6 2.85 -23.50 -4.74
CA CYS A 6 2.71 -23.08 -3.34
C CYS A 6 4.07 -23.00 -2.63
N LEU A 7 5.04 -23.83 -3.02
CA LEU A 7 6.39 -23.81 -2.45
C LEU A 7 7.16 -22.54 -2.84
N TRP A 8 6.97 -22.05 -4.06
CA TRP A 8 7.57 -20.80 -4.57
C TRP A 8 7.02 -19.57 -3.86
N LEU A 9 5.70 -19.54 -3.67
CA LEU A 9 5.02 -18.49 -2.90
C LEU A 9 5.52 -18.45 -1.46
N LEU A 10 5.59 -19.62 -0.81
CA LEU A 10 6.09 -19.73 0.57
C LEU A 10 7.54 -19.25 0.68
N ARG A 11 8.43 -19.69 -0.23
CA ARG A 11 9.84 -19.25 -0.27
C ARG A 11 9.98 -17.75 -0.47
N SER A 12 9.20 -17.18 -1.38
CA SER A 12 9.22 -15.75 -1.66
C SER A 12 8.76 -14.96 -0.43
N LEU A 13 7.63 -15.33 0.18
CA LEU A 13 7.12 -14.71 1.40
C LEU A 13 8.12 -14.82 2.56
N SER A 14 8.74 -15.98 2.77
CA SER A 14 9.77 -16.17 3.78
C SER A 14 10.98 -15.28 3.56
N PHE A 15 11.45 -15.15 2.30
CA PHE A 15 12.57 -14.27 1.96
C PHE A 15 12.24 -12.79 2.19
N PHE A 16 11.06 -12.33 1.75
CA PHE A 16 10.59 -10.97 2.00
C PHE A 16 10.50 -10.65 3.50
N LEU A 17 10.00 -11.59 4.30
CA LEU A 17 9.93 -11.43 5.76
C LEU A 17 11.33 -11.38 6.39
N ALA A 18 12.24 -12.29 5.99
CA ALA A 18 13.61 -12.31 6.48
C ALA A 18 14.36 -11.01 6.15
N LEU A 19 14.24 -10.52 4.91
CA LEU A 19 14.83 -9.23 4.51
C LEU A 19 14.26 -8.06 5.31
N ASN A 20 12.94 -8.00 5.50
CA ASN A 20 12.30 -6.92 6.26
C ASN A 20 12.69 -6.92 7.75
N ASN A 21 13.02 -8.09 8.31
CA ASN A 21 13.51 -8.21 9.68
C ASN A 21 15.00 -7.88 9.79
N ALA A 22 15.80 -8.28 8.81
CA ALA A 22 17.24 -8.07 8.82
C ALA A 22 17.64 -6.63 8.46
N CYS A 23 16.91 -5.98 7.55
CA CYS A 23 17.25 -4.67 7.04
C CYS A 23 16.00 -3.81 6.78
N PRO A 24 16.05 -2.49 7.06
CA PRO A 24 14.89 -1.61 6.94
C PRO A 24 14.59 -1.16 5.50
N TYR A 25 15.05 -1.87 4.46
CA TYR A 25 14.93 -1.43 3.05
C TYR A 25 13.49 -1.12 2.63
N SER A 26 12.55 -2.00 2.95
CA SER A 26 11.13 -1.80 2.62
C SER A 26 10.53 -0.61 3.37
N LYS A 27 10.88 -0.45 4.65
CA LYS A 27 10.43 0.69 5.46
C LYS A 27 10.98 2.00 4.92
N PHE A 28 12.26 2.03 4.55
CA PHE A 28 12.90 3.19 3.93
C PHE A 28 12.22 3.56 2.62
N ALA A 29 12.04 2.59 1.71
CA ALA A 29 11.36 2.82 0.44
C ALA A 29 9.93 3.35 0.63
N HIS A 30 9.15 2.74 1.53
CA HIS A 30 7.81 3.22 1.86
C HIS A 30 7.81 4.63 2.45
N PHE A 31 8.75 4.94 3.35
CA PHE A 31 8.83 6.25 3.98
C PHE A 31 9.16 7.33 2.95
N THR A 32 10.19 7.11 2.13
CA THR A 32 10.59 8.06 1.09
C THR A 32 9.47 8.26 0.05
N ALA A 33 8.81 7.18 -0.39
CA ALA A 33 7.69 7.27 -1.31
C ALA A 33 6.50 8.04 -0.70
N ASN A 34 6.14 7.73 0.55
CA ASN A 34 5.04 8.40 1.22
C ASN A 34 5.32 9.88 1.46
N GLN A 35 6.56 10.27 1.78
CA GLN A 35 6.95 11.68 1.89
C GLN A 35 6.80 12.42 0.56
N ALA A 36 7.32 11.85 -0.53
CA ALA A 36 7.17 12.45 -1.85
C ALA A 36 5.68 12.60 -2.25
N ILE A 37 4.82 11.63 -1.92
CA ILE A 37 3.38 11.72 -2.17
C ILE A 37 2.74 12.81 -1.30
N LEU A 38 3.08 12.91 -0.02
CA LEU A 38 2.54 13.93 0.89
C LEU A 38 2.86 15.34 0.40
N GLU A 39 4.11 15.57 0.00
CA GLU A 39 4.56 16.84 -0.57
C GLU A 39 3.83 17.14 -1.89
N ALA A 40 3.78 16.18 -2.82
CA ALA A 40 3.13 16.36 -4.11
C ALA A 40 1.61 16.60 -4.02
N THR A 41 0.99 16.14 -2.93
CA THR A 41 -0.47 16.22 -2.72
C THR A 41 -0.88 17.25 -1.67
N GLU A 42 0.04 18.06 -1.15
CA GLU A 42 -0.14 18.93 0.01
C GLU A 42 -1.42 19.78 -0.07
N THR A 43 -1.68 20.41 -1.22
CA THR A 43 -2.83 21.31 -1.43
C THR A 43 -4.04 20.63 -2.07
N THR A 44 -3.95 19.34 -2.38
CA THR A 44 -4.99 18.60 -3.11
C THR A 44 -6.00 17.98 -2.17
N ASN A 45 -7.29 18.03 -2.53
CA ASN A 45 -8.38 17.49 -1.71
C ASN A 45 -8.92 16.13 -2.19
N TRP A 46 -8.55 15.72 -3.41
CA TRP A 46 -8.86 14.43 -4.00
C TRP A 46 -7.56 13.75 -4.45
N ILE A 47 -7.29 12.57 -3.90
CA ILE A 47 -6.03 11.85 -4.16
C ILE A 47 -6.38 10.50 -4.80
N TYR A 48 -5.74 10.18 -5.92
CA TYR A 48 -5.84 8.86 -6.55
C TYR A 48 -4.45 8.23 -6.71
N ILE A 49 -4.24 7.11 -6.03
CA ILE A 49 -2.99 6.36 -6.01
C ILE A 49 -3.18 5.08 -6.81
N VAL A 50 -2.21 4.79 -7.68
CA VAL A 50 -2.12 3.51 -8.40
C VAL A 50 -0.83 2.81 -7.96
N ASP A 51 -0.97 1.68 -7.27
CA ASP A 51 0.14 0.84 -6.82
C ASP A 51 0.31 -0.34 -7.76
N PHE A 52 1.39 -0.36 -8.54
CA PHE A 52 1.67 -1.41 -9.51
C PHE A 52 2.19 -2.71 -8.90
N ARG A 53 2.56 -2.73 -7.62
CA ARG A 53 3.11 -3.91 -6.94
C ARG A 53 2.61 -4.02 -5.50
N ILE A 54 1.30 -3.98 -5.32
CA ILE A 54 0.73 -4.13 -3.99
C ILE A 54 1.00 -5.54 -3.45
N VAL A 55 1.53 -5.63 -2.23
CA VAL A 55 1.84 -6.90 -1.55
C VAL A 55 1.04 -7.07 -0.26
N LYS A 56 1.17 -6.17 0.72
CA LYS A 56 0.51 -6.27 2.04
C LYS A 56 -0.30 -5.03 2.44
N GLY A 57 -0.35 -3.99 1.60
CA GLY A 57 -1.07 -2.73 1.89
C GLY A 57 -0.53 -1.88 3.05
N VAL A 58 0.47 -2.35 3.80
CA VAL A 58 1.04 -1.66 4.98
C VAL A 58 1.53 -0.25 4.67
N GLN A 59 2.13 -0.03 3.49
CA GLN A 59 2.55 1.30 3.05
C GLN A 59 1.38 2.30 3.07
N TRP A 60 0.22 1.87 2.58
CA TRP A 60 -0.96 2.72 2.41
C TRP A 60 -1.65 3.03 3.73
N ALA A 61 -1.64 2.11 4.70
CA ALA A 61 -2.13 2.39 6.05
C ALA A 61 -1.35 3.55 6.71
N VAL A 62 -0.02 3.55 6.57
CA VAL A 62 0.84 4.63 7.09
C VAL A 62 0.60 5.95 6.36
N LEU A 63 0.44 5.92 5.03
CA LEU A 63 0.13 7.12 4.24
C LEU A 63 -1.23 7.72 4.61
N LEU A 64 -2.26 6.88 4.77
CA LEU A 64 -3.60 7.34 5.15
C LEU A 64 -3.59 8.03 6.52
N GLN A 65 -2.84 7.48 7.48
CA GLN A 65 -2.66 8.14 8.78
C GLN A 65 -1.99 9.50 8.63
N ALA A 66 -0.92 9.59 7.83
CA ALA A 66 -0.22 10.86 7.61
C ALA A 66 -1.09 11.91 6.89
N LEU A 67 -1.89 11.49 5.90
CA LEU A 67 -2.85 12.35 5.21
C LEU A 67 -3.98 12.82 6.13
N ALA A 68 -4.40 12.01 7.10
CA ALA A 68 -5.40 12.39 8.09
C ALA A 68 -4.89 13.45 9.09
N THR A 69 -3.58 13.50 9.35
CA THR A 69 -2.95 14.40 10.32
C THR A 69 -2.17 15.56 9.70
N ARG A 70 -2.23 15.75 8.37
CA ARG A 70 -1.50 16.84 7.71
C ARG A 70 -2.08 18.22 8.07
N SER A 71 -1.24 19.25 8.03
CA SER A 71 -1.55 20.63 8.46
C SER A 71 -2.77 21.25 7.78
N ILE A 72 -3.00 20.96 6.50
CA ILE A 72 -4.10 21.55 5.71
C ILE A 72 -5.46 20.88 5.98
N GLY A 73 -5.47 19.82 6.80
CA GLY A 73 -6.63 18.97 7.03
C GLY A 73 -6.69 17.75 6.11
N LYS A 74 -7.56 16.81 6.49
CA LYS A 74 -7.76 15.53 5.79
C LYS A 74 -8.35 15.74 4.39
N PRO A 75 -7.84 15.05 3.34
CA PRO A 75 -8.48 15.03 2.03
C PRO A 75 -9.95 14.56 2.09
N SER A 76 -10.80 15.13 1.25
CA SER A 76 -12.21 14.75 1.14
C SER A 76 -12.40 13.35 0.56
N SER A 77 -11.51 12.92 -0.34
CA SER A 77 -11.53 11.55 -0.88
C SER A 77 -10.13 11.06 -1.25
N ILE A 78 -9.88 9.78 -0.96
CA ILE A 78 -8.66 9.08 -1.32
C ILE A 78 -9.07 7.77 -1.98
N ARG A 79 -8.58 7.52 -3.19
CA ARG A 79 -8.76 6.25 -3.89
C ARG A 79 -7.40 5.59 -4.09
N ILE A 80 -7.32 4.28 -3.85
CA ILE A 80 -6.11 3.49 -4.05
C ILE A 80 -6.49 2.26 -4.88
N SER A 81 -5.85 2.10 -6.04
CA SER A 81 -5.97 0.89 -6.85
C SER A 81 -4.66 0.12 -6.81
N GLY A 82 -4.71 -1.12 -6.34
CA GLY A 82 -3.55 -2.00 -6.23
C GLY A 82 -3.57 -3.06 -7.31
N ILE A 83 -2.58 -3.02 -8.19
CA ILE A 83 -2.28 -4.11 -9.11
C ILE A 83 -1.35 -5.08 -8.37
N PRO A 84 -1.81 -6.31 -8.12
CA PRO A 84 -1.09 -7.31 -7.36
C PRO A 84 0.10 -7.79 -8.18
N THR A 85 1.15 -8.18 -7.47
CA THR A 85 2.23 -8.92 -8.15
C THR A 85 1.64 -10.21 -8.72
N PRO A 86 2.00 -10.65 -9.95
CA PRO A 86 1.38 -11.82 -10.61
C PRO A 86 1.34 -13.10 -9.77
N ALA A 87 2.22 -13.22 -8.79
CA ALA A 87 2.27 -14.34 -7.85
C ALA A 87 1.17 -14.33 -6.77
N LEU A 88 0.49 -13.20 -6.52
CA LEU A 88 -0.40 -12.99 -5.35
C LEU A 88 -1.91 -12.97 -5.66
N GLY A 89 -2.35 -13.13 -6.92
CA GLY A 89 -3.78 -13.22 -7.25
C GLY A 89 -4.47 -11.87 -7.47
N ALA A 90 -5.74 -11.74 -7.09
CA ALA A 90 -6.72 -10.72 -7.56
C ALA A 90 -6.40 -9.24 -7.26
N VAL A 91 -6.99 -8.34 -8.07
CA VAL A 91 -6.85 -6.87 -7.96
C VAL A 91 -7.66 -6.35 -6.77
N PHE A 92 -7.06 -5.48 -5.97
CA PHE A 92 -7.73 -4.87 -4.82
C PHE A 92 -7.90 -3.37 -5.03
N MET A 93 -9.11 -2.87 -4.76
CA MET A 93 -9.40 -1.44 -4.74
C MET A 93 -9.82 -1.03 -3.33
N ILE A 94 -9.13 -0.02 -2.81
CA ILE A 94 -9.47 0.62 -1.54
C ILE A 94 -9.97 2.03 -1.86
N VAL A 95 -11.18 2.35 -1.42
CA VAL A 95 -11.74 3.69 -1.57
C VAL A 95 -12.08 4.23 -0.20
N VAL A 96 -11.56 5.42 0.11
CA VAL A 96 -11.77 6.13 1.36
C VAL A 96 -12.52 7.43 1.04
N TYR A 97 -13.70 7.59 1.64
CA TYR A 97 -14.49 8.82 1.58
C TYR A 97 -14.69 9.33 2.98
N GLY A 98 -14.23 10.55 3.28
CA GLY A 98 -14.32 11.08 4.64
C GLY A 98 -13.69 10.15 5.68
N SER A 99 -14.47 9.62 6.61
CA SER A 99 -14.05 8.67 7.67
C SER A 99 -14.26 7.19 7.33
N ASP A 100 -14.93 6.89 6.22
CA ASP A 100 -15.37 5.53 5.91
C ASP A 100 -14.42 4.86 4.91
N VAL A 101 -13.97 3.65 5.25
CA VAL A 101 -13.09 2.82 4.42
C VAL A 101 -13.91 1.72 3.77
N PHE A 102 -13.99 1.71 2.44
CA PHE A 102 -14.67 0.67 1.68
C PHE A 102 -13.65 -0.21 0.96
N HIS A 103 -13.70 -1.52 1.26
CA HIS A 103 -12.97 -2.55 0.53
C HIS A 103 -13.85 -3.10 -0.59
N LEU A 104 -13.46 -2.88 -1.84
CA LEU A 104 -14.12 -3.50 -2.99
C LEU A 104 -13.13 -4.48 -3.63
N SER A 105 -13.32 -5.77 -3.41
CA SER A 105 -12.74 -6.82 -4.25
C SER A 105 -13.64 -7.00 -5.47
N ARG A 106 -13.09 -6.77 -6.67
CA ARG A 106 -13.73 -7.21 -7.91
C ARG A 106 -13.24 -8.59 -8.29
#